data_AF-W2CK64-F1
#
_entry.id   AF-W2CK64-F1
#
_cell.length_a   1.000
_cell.length_b   1.000
_cell.length_c   1.000
_cell.angle_alpha   90.00
_cell.angle_beta   90.00
_cell.angle_gamma   90.00
#
_symmetry.space_group_name_H-M   'P 1'
#
loop_
_entity.id
_entity.type
_entity.pdbx_description
1 polymer ?
#
loop_
_entity_poly.entity_id
_entity_poly.type
_entity_poly.pdbx_seq_one_letter_code
_entity_poly.pdbx_strand_id
1 'polypeptide(L)'
;MRQTYKLNEMKIVVYLLLLASLAVRAAAREPVLDRAHMKCLYRYVYTFDTLKNELRDDLLILQIGKEVSKCYSYYTFQCDSLRRTPDGEKVWSELFRRATEKDGIYGDFPHVRMSTYVYKNYPTGQMTITDRIS
;
A
#
# COMPACT_ATOMS: atom_id res chain seq x y z
N MET A 1 39.29 -19.35 34.53
CA MET A 1 37.94 -18.92 34.97
C MET A 1 37.52 -17.55 34.42
N ARG A 2 38.30 -16.46 34.58
CA ARG A 2 37.91 -15.09 34.16
C ARG A 2 37.57 -14.90 32.67
N GLN A 3 38.16 -15.71 31.79
CA GLN A 3 38.02 -15.61 30.33
C GLN A 3 36.72 -16.26 29.80
N THR A 4 36.25 -17.33 30.45
CA THR A 4 34.98 -17.99 30.11
C THR A 4 33.77 -17.14 30.50
N TYR A 5 33.86 -16.38 31.60
CA TYR A 5 32.83 -15.41 31.98
C TYR A 5 32.67 -14.30 30.93
N LYS A 6 33.76 -13.69 30.46
CA LYS A 6 33.70 -12.67 29.39
C LYS A 6 33.12 -13.20 28.07
N LEU A 7 33.40 -14.45 27.72
CA LEU A 7 32.82 -15.09 26.54
C LEU A 7 31.30 -15.30 26.68
N ASN A 8 30.83 -15.62 27.89
CA ASN A 8 29.40 -15.78 28.17
C ASN A 8 28.66 -14.44 28.13
N GLU A 9 29.25 -13.37 28.67
CA GLU A 9 28.74 -11.99 28.55
C GLU A 9 28.60 -11.56 27.08
N MET A 10 29.62 -11.82 26.25
CA MET A 10 29.57 -11.48 24.82
C MET A 10 28.48 -12.25 24.08
N LYS A 11 28.26 -13.53 24.43
CA LYS A 11 27.14 -14.31 23.87
C LYS A 11 25.79 -13.74 24.28
N ILE A 12 25.62 -13.35 25.55
CA ILE A 12 24.39 -12.73 26.05
C ILE A 12 24.09 -11.43 25.28
N VAL A 13 25.09 -10.57 25.08
CA VAL A 13 24.94 -9.33 24.29
C VAL A 13 24.51 -9.64 22.84
N VAL A 14 25.13 -10.64 22.20
CA VAL A 14 24.76 -11.06 20.84
C VAL A 14 23.31 -11.59 20.80
N TYR A 15 22.91 -12.42 21.77
CA TYR A 15 21.53 -12.90 21.84
C TYR A 15 20.52 -11.77 22.07
N LEU A 16 20.84 -10.79 22.92
CA LEU A 16 20.01 -9.61 23.14
C LEU A 16 19.86 -8.77 21.87
N LEU A 17 20.93 -8.56 21.11
CA LEU A 17 20.89 -7.85 19.84
C LEU A 17 20.05 -8.58 18.78
N LEU A 18 20.19 -9.91 18.70
CA LEU A 18 19.35 -10.73 17.82
C LEU A 18 17.87 -10.66 18.21
N LEU A 19 17.55 -10.77 19.50
CA LEU A 19 16.17 -10.64 20.01
C LEU A 19 15.59 -9.26 19.72
N ALA A 20 16.35 -8.18 19.96
CA ALA A 20 15.94 -6.82 19.65
C ALA A 20 15.67 -6.64 18.14
N SER A 21 16.53 -7.19 17.29
CA SER A 21 16.36 -7.12 15.83
C SER A 21 15.09 -7.84 15.36
N LEU A 22 14.73 -8.97 15.99
CA LEU A 22 13.51 -9.71 15.70
C LEU A 22 12.26 -8.93 16.18
N ALA A 23 12.32 -8.35 17.38
CA ALA A 23 11.24 -7.56 17.95
C ALA A 23 10.91 -6.33 17.09
N VAL A 24 11.93 -5.62 16.62
CA VAL A 24 11.77 -4.47 15.70
C VAL A 24 11.10 -4.90 14.40
N ARG A 25 11.54 -6.03 13.82
CA ARG A 25 10.92 -6.59 12.59
C ARG A 25 9.47 -7.00 12.78
N ALA A 26 9.12 -7.52 13.95
CA ALA A 26 7.73 -7.89 14.27
C ALA A 26 6.84 -6.64 14.43
N ALA A 27 7.35 -5.60 15.09
CA ALA A 27 6.64 -4.34 15.30
C ALA A 27 6.45 -3.50 14.01
N ALA A 28 7.32 -3.68 13.01
CA ALA A 28 7.23 -2.98 11.72
C ALA A 28 6.10 -3.50 10.80
N ARG A 29 5.36 -4.54 11.20
CA ARG A 29 4.23 -5.05 10.40
C ARG A 29 3.01 -4.17 10.60
N GLU A 30 2.47 -3.65 9.49
CA GLU A 30 1.18 -2.95 9.51
C GLU A 30 0.09 -3.86 10.10
N PRO A 31 -0.69 -3.38 11.10
CA PRO A 31 -1.76 -4.18 11.66
C PRO A 31 -2.86 -4.40 10.61
N VAL A 32 -3.36 -5.64 10.55
CA VAL A 32 -4.55 -5.94 9.75
C VAL A 32 -5.75 -5.35 10.48
N LEU A 33 -6.35 -4.31 9.90
CA LEU A 33 -7.49 -3.61 10.51
C LEU A 33 -8.75 -4.48 10.56
N ASP A 34 -9.04 -5.20 9.48
CA ASP A 34 -10.18 -6.11 9.37
C ASP A 34 -10.00 -7.05 8.15
N ARG A 35 -10.85 -8.07 8.03
CA ARG A 35 -10.97 -8.94 6.86
C ARG A 35 -12.27 -8.64 6.12
N ALA A 36 -12.15 -8.24 4.86
CA ALA A 36 -13.30 -8.01 4.00
C ALA A 36 -14.02 -9.32 3.70
N HIS A 37 -15.33 -9.36 3.91
CA HIS A 37 -16.21 -10.48 3.51
C HIS A 37 -17.00 -10.17 2.24
N MET A 38 -17.05 -8.91 1.82
CA MET A 38 -17.64 -8.49 0.55
C MET A 38 -16.78 -7.43 -0.12
N LYS A 39 -16.73 -7.49 -1.46
CA LYS A 39 -16.06 -6.51 -2.31
C LYS A 39 -17.03 -6.01 -3.36
N CYS A 40 -17.24 -4.71 -3.41
CA CYS A 40 -18.05 -4.03 -4.41
C CYS A 40 -17.16 -3.21 -5.34
N LEU A 41 -17.52 -3.19 -6.62
CA LEU A 41 -16.85 -2.42 -7.65
C LEU A 41 -17.77 -1.30 -8.10
N TYR A 42 -17.29 -0.07 -8.09
CA TYR A 42 -18.04 1.09 -8.55
C TYR A 42 -17.31 1.77 -9.68
N ARG A 43 -18.04 2.07 -10.75
CA ARG A 43 -17.57 3.01 -11.76
C ARG A 43 -17.81 4.41 -11.23
N TYR A 44 -16.74 5.15 -10.99
CA TYR A 44 -16.79 6.54 -10.56
C TYR A 44 -16.51 7.42 -11.76
N VAL A 45 -17.44 8.31 -12.13
CA VAL A 45 -17.27 9.26 -13.24
C VAL A 45 -17.39 10.65 -12.66
N TYR A 46 -16.42 11.52 -12.96
CA TYR A 46 -16.34 12.86 -12.39
C TYR A 46 -15.87 13.88 -13.41
N THR A 47 -16.32 15.13 -13.26
CA THR A 47 -15.85 16.25 -14.05
C THR A 47 -14.46 16.66 -13.57
N PHE A 48 -13.47 16.47 -14.43
CA PHE A 48 -12.08 16.81 -14.13
C PHE A 48 -11.78 18.28 -14.39
N ASP A 49 -12.26 18.81 -15.52
CA ASP A 49 -12.13 20.22 -15.89
C ASP A 49 -13.51 20.76 -16.27
N THR A 50 -14.04 21.67 -15.44
CA THR A 50 -15.36 22.28 -15.64
C THR A 50 -15.38 23.32 -16.76
N LEU A 51 -14.23 23.90 -17.12
CA LEU A 51 -14.13 24.87 -18.23
C LEU A 51 -14.13 24.15 -19.57
N LYS A 52 -13.51 22.96 -19.63
CA LYS A 52 -13.43 22.13 -20.84
C LYS A 52 -14.52 21.06 -20.93
N ASN A 53 -15.35 20.92 -19.88
CA ASN A 53 -16.28 19.80 -19.71
C ASN A 53 -15.59 18.43 -19.87
N GLU A 54 -14.34 18.31 -19.41
CA GLU A 54 -13.59 17.06 -19.47
C GLU A 54 -14.09 16.12 -18.37
N LEU A 55 -14.57 14.95 -18.75
CA LEU A 55 -14.93 13.88 -17.83
C LEU A 55 -13.77 12.89 -17.70
N ARG A 56 -13.58 12.37 -16.48
CA ARG A 56 -12.71 11.24 -16.20
C ARG A 56 -13.47 10.18 -15.43
N ASP A 57 -12.97 8.97 -15.48
CA ASP A 57 -13.49 7.88 -14.66
C ASP A 57 -12.43 7.20 -13.81
N ASP A 58 -12.87 6.44 -12.82
CA ASP A 58 -12.05 5.59 -11.97
C ASP A 58 -12.86 4.33 -11.63
N LEU A 59 -12.15 3.25 -11.29
CA LEU A 59 -12.72 2.03 -10.75
C LEU A 59 -12.47 2.03 -9.25
N LEU A 60 -13.51 2.29 -8.46
CA LEU A 60 -13.42 2.23 -7.01
C LEU A 60 -13.70 0.82 -6.51
N ILE A 61 -12.90 0.40 -5.53
CA ILE A 61 -13.10 -0.82 -4.78
C ILE A 61 -13.58 -0.44 -3.39
N LEU A 62 -14.75 -0.94 -3.01
CA LEU A 62 -15.24 -0.92 -1.63
C LEU A 62 -15.08 -2.32 -1.03
N GLN A 63 -14.25 -2.43 -0.01
CA GLN A 63 -14.11 -3.62 0.82
C GLN A 63 -14.94 -3.44 2.09
N ILE A 64 -15.86 -4.37 2.35
CA ILE A 64 -16.73 -4.36 3.53
C ILE A 64 -16.26 -5.49 4.45
N GLY A 65 -15.68 -5.10 5.57
CA GLY A 65 -15.36 -5.98 6.70
C GLY A 65 -16.47 -5.97 7.75
N LYS A 66 -16.25 -6.71 8.83
CA LYS A 66 -17.20 -6.78 9.95
C LYS A 66 -17.19 -5.49 10.77
N GLU A 67 -16.00 -4.96 11.02
CA GLU A 67 -15.75 -3.79 11.85
C GLU A 67 -15.42 -2.57 10.99
N VAL A 68 -14.62 -2.72 9.93
CA VAL A 68 -14.13 -1.59 9.11
C VAL A 68 -14.50 -1.80 7.65
N SER A 69 -14.89 -0.72 6.97
CA SER A 69 -15.00 -0.69 5.51
C SER A 69 -13.98 0.26 4.90
N LYS A 70 -13.41 -0.11 3.75
CA LYS A 70 -12.36 0.64 3.06
C LYS A 70 -12.73 0.87 1.59
N CYS A 71 -12.69 2.12 1.13
CA CYS A 71 -12.89 2.48 -0.27
C CYS A 71 -11.62 3.11 -0.86
N TYR A 72 -11.24 2.72 -2.07
CA TYR A 72 -10.04 3.20 -2.75
C TYR A 72 -10.08 2.98 -4.26
N SER A 73 -9.23 3.68 -5.01
CA SER A 73 -9.05 3.46 -6.46
C SER A 73 -8.28 2.17 -6.75
N TYR A 74 -8.79 1.38 -7.69
CA TYR A 74 -8.12 0.18 -8.19
C TYR A 74 -6.74 0.47 -8.78
N TYR A 75 -6.62 1.54 -9.58
CA TYR A 75 -5.36 1.87 -10.26
C TYR A 75 -4.29 2.32 -9.27
N THR A 76 -4.66 3.16 -8.30
CA THR A 76 -3.78 3.55 -7.20
C THR A 76 -3.31 2.31 -6.40
N PHE A 77 -4.23 1.39 -6.09
CA PHE A 77 -3.89 0.15 -5.42
C PHE A 77 -2.93 -0.73 -6.23
N GLN A 78 -3.08 -0.79 -7.56
CA GLN A 78 -2.16 -1.52 -8.42
C GLN A 78 -0.75 -0.94 -8.34
N CYS A 79 -0.60 0.39 -8.40
CA CYS A 79 0.70 1.06 -8.23
C CYS A 79 1.33 0.78 -6.86
N ASP A 80 0.57 0.90 -5.77
CA ASP A 80 1.09 0.69 -4.42
C ASP A 80 1.46 -0.78 -4.19
N SER A 81 0.68 -1.72 -4.74
CA SER A 81 0.98 -3.16 -4.67
C SER A 81 2.26 -3.50 -5.43
N LEU A 82 2.44 -2.92 -6.61
CA LEU A 82 3.64 -3.11 -7.42
C LEU A 82 4.88 -2.63 -6.66
N ARG A 83 4.83 -1.43 -6.05
CA ARG A 83 5.92 -0.87 -5.25
C ARG A 83 6.28 -1.71 -4.01
N ARG A 84 5.30 -2.39 -3.40
CA ARG A 84 5.54 -3.24 -2.22
C ARG A 84 6.00 -4.67 -2.55
N THR A 85 6.05 -5.04 -3.82
CA THR A 85 6.52 -6.37 -4.25
C THR A 85 8.06 -6.40 -4.26
N PRO A 86 8.73 -7.46 -3.80
CA PRO A 86 10.20 -7.53 -3.77
C PRO A 86 10.88 -7.22 -5.12
N ASP A 87 10.31 -7.69 -6.23
CA ASP A 87 10.79 -7.42 -7.59
C ASP A 87 10.06 -6.24 -8.28
N GLY A 88 9.36 -5.42 -7.49
CA GLY A 88 8.46 -4.38 -7.97
C GLY A 88 9.12 -3.36 -8.88
N GLU A 89 10.33 -2.92 -8.53
CA GLU A 89 11.10 -1.96 -9.34
C GLU A 89 11.48 -2.52 -10.71
N LYS A 90 11.86 -3.79 -10.76
CA LYS A 90 12.22 -4.46 -12.02
C LYS A 90 10.99 -4.59 -12.92
N VAL A 91 9.86 -5.01 -12.34
CA VAL A 91 8.59 -5.10 -13.07
C VAL A 91 8.15 -3.72 -13.56
N TRP A 92 8.25 -2.70 -12.72
CA TRP A 92 7.93 -1.32 -13.08
C TRP A 92 8.81 -0.82 -14.24
N SER A 93 10.13 -1.06 -14.18
CA SER A 93 11.07 -0.65 -15.23
C SER A 93 10.78 -1.31 -16.56
N GLU A 94 10.42 -2.60 -16.54
CA GLU A 94 10.02 -3.33 -17.74
C GLU A 94 8.69 -2.81 -18.32
N LEU A 95 7.70 -2.52 -17.46
CA LEU A 95 6.45 -1.89 -17.88
C LEU A 95 6.69 -0.50 -18.50
N PHE A 96 7.59 0.27 -17.91
CA PHE A 96 7.98 1.59 -18.41
C PHE A 96 8.70 1.51 -19.77
N ARG A 97 9.65 0.58 -19.91
CA ARG A 97 10.35 0.31 -21.18
C ARG A 97 9.35 -0.05 -22.29
N ARG A 98 8.45 -1.00 -22.02
CA ARG A 98 7.40 -1.42 -22.99
C ARG A 98 6.47 -0.28 -23.36
N ALA A 99 6.10 0.56 -22.40
CA ALA A 99 5.24 1.72 -22.65
C ALA A 99 5.93 2.79 -23.51
N THR A 100 7.26 2.81 -23.55
CA THR A 100 8.06 3.76 -24.34
C THR A 100 8.33 3.25 -25.76
N GLU A 101 8.46 1.92 -25.93
CA GLU A 101 8.69 1.27 -27.23
C GLU A 101 7.45 1.20 -28.13
N LYS A 102 6.26 1.26 -27.54
CA LYS A 102 4.99 1.26 -28.24
C LYS A 102 4.56 2.72 -28.38
N ASP A 103 4.80 3.33 -29.55
CA ASP A 103 4.52 4.74 -29.88
C ASP A 103 3.30 5.31 -29.14
N GLY A 104 3.55 6.13 -28.12
CA GLY A 104 2.51 6.90 -27.42
C GLY A 104 1.83 6.15 -26.26
N ILE A 105 2.29 6.46 -25.05
CA ILE A 105 1.67 6.13 -23.76
C ILE A 105 0.16 6.38 -23.80
N TYR A 106 -0.66 5.41 -23.38
CA TYR A 106 -1.90 5.58 -22.57
C TYR A 106 -2.72 4.28 -22.36
N GLY A 107 -2.23 3.10 -22.74
CA GLY A 107 -3.00 1.85 -22.59
C GLY A 107 -2.93 1.22 -21.19
N ASP A 108 -1.73 0.84 -20.74
CA ASP A 108 -1.59 -0.15 -19.65
C ASP A 108 -0.52 0.20 -18.58
N PHE A 109 0.07 1.40 -18.63
CA PHE A 109 1.08 1.77 -17.64
C PHE A 109 0.43 2.07 -16.28
N PRO A 110 0.88 1.44 -15.17
CA PRO A 110 0.31 1.70 -13.85
C PRO A 110 0.49 3.18 -13.47
N HIS A 111 -0.62 3.87 -13.24
CA HIS A 111 -0.65 5.25 -12.80
C HIS A 111 -1.63 5.42 -11.64
N VAL A 112 -1.33 6.39 -10.78
CA VAL A 112 -2.24 6.80 -9.71
C VAL A 112 -3.37 7.59 -10.32
N ARG A 113 -4.62 7.24 -9.97
CA ARG A 113 -5.80 8.06 -10.27
C ARG A 113 -6.21 8.80 -9.01
N MET A 114 -7.28 8.37 -8.34
CA MET A 114 -7.62 8.92 -7.03
C MET A 114 -6.64 8.39 -5.97
N SER A 115 -5.91 9.29 -5.32
CA SER A 115 -4.94 9.00 -4.25
C SER A 115 -5.57 8.82 -2.87
N THR A 116 -6.86 9.16 -2.75
CA THR A 116 -7.60 9.11 -1.49
C THR A 116 -8.00 7.69 -1.12
N TYR A 117 -7.80 7.36 0.16
CA TYR A 117 -8.34 6.16 0.81
C TYR A 117 -9.35 6.61 1.86
N VAL A 118 -10.53 5.99 1.84
CA VAL A 118 -11.60 6.26 2.81
C VAL A 118 -11.81 5.03 3.69
N TYR A 119 -11.72 5.21 4.99
CA TYR A 119 -11.98 4.19 6.00
C TYR A 119 -13.21 4.58 6.82
N LYS A 120 -14.23 3.74 6.82
CA LYS A 120 -15.41 3.89 7.67
C LYS A 120 -15.25 3.03 8.91
N ASN A 121 -15.60 3.61 10.06
CA ASN A 121 -15.50 3.01 11.38
C ASN A 121 -14.05 2.74 11.82
N TYR A 122 -13.12 3.61 11.39
CA TYR A 122 -11.72 3.57 11.81
C TYR A 122 -11.22 5.00 12.09
N PRO A 123 -10.82 5.33 13.34
CA PRO A 123 -11.09 4.58 14.57
C PRO A 123 -12.59 4.32 14.80
N THR A 124 -12.96 3.41 15.70
CA THR A 124 -14.36 3.03 15.95
C THR A 124 -15.25 4.26 16.16
N GLY A 125 -16.39 4.30 15.47
CA GLY A 125 -17.35 5.40 15.47
C GLY A 125 -16.97 6.57 14.55
N GLN A 126 -15.80 6.55 13.92
CA GLN A 126 -15.27 7.65 13.11
C GLN A 126 -15.01 7.25 11.65
N MET A 127 -14.87 8.25 10.79
CA MET A 127 -14.44 8.08 9.40
C MET A 127 -13.05 8.72 9.25
N THR A 128 -12.10 7.97 8.72
CA THR A 128 -10.76 8.47 8.38
C THR A 128 -10.61 8.54 6.88
N ILE A 129 -10.14 9.68 6.40
CA ILE A 129 -9.78 9.88 5.00
C ILE A 129 -8.29 10.18 4.97
N THR A 130 -7.52 9.40 4.20
CA THR A 130 -6.09 9.64 4.00
C THR A 130 -5.84 9.92 2.54
N ASP A 131 -4.99 10.90 2.25
CA ASP A 131 -4.54 11.17 0.89
C ASP A 131 -3.06 10.86 0.74
N ARG A 132 -2.64 10.53 -0.48
CA ARG A 132 -1.22 10.32 -0.78
C ARG A 132 -0.54 11.68 -0.87
N ILE A 133 0.45 11.92 -0.02
CA ILE A 133 1.35 13.08 -0.19
C ILE A 133 2.30 12.73 -1.34
N SER A 134 2.27 13.53 -2.41
CA SER A 134 3.11 13.38 -3.61
C SER A 134 4.33 14.27 -3.54
#